data_AF-A0A973PHN2-F1
#
_entry.id   AF-A0A973PHN2-F1
#
_cell.length_a   1.000
_cell.length_b   1.000
_cell.length_c   1.000
_cell.angle_alpha   90.00
_cell.angle_beta   90.00
_cell.angle_gamma   90.00
#
_symmetry.space_group_name_H-M   'P 1'
#
loop_
_entity.id
_entity.type
_entity.pdbx_description
1 polymer ?
#
loop_
_entity_poly.entity_id
_entity_poly.type
_entity_poly.pdbx_seq_one_letter_code
_entity_poly.pdbx_strand_id
1 'polypeptide(L)'
;HRRLFLAADRVLPTERIREHHDRPLRRVERLIARGRDDGDFRTDLPLEWLVTTFFAIIHSAAQEREAGRLAPDEVEPVLIRTMLSLLAAPA
;
A
#
# COMPACT_ATOMS: atom_id res chain seq x y z
N HIS A 1 -6.74 -6.31 19.41
CA HIS A 1 -7.13 -5.47 18.25
C HIS A 1 -6.83 -3.98 18.41
N ARG A 2 -7.15 -3.30 19.52
CA ARG A 2 -6.96 -1.83 19.67
C ARG A 2 -5.50 -1.31 19.63
N ARG A 3 -4.52 -2.15 20.00
CA ARG A 3 -3.08 -1.76 19.99
C ARG A 3 -2.47 -1.67 18.59
N LEU A 4 -2.99 -2.43 17.62
CA LEU A 4 -2.54 -2.36 16.22
C LEU A 4 -3.01 -1.05 15.55
N PHE A 5 -4.23 -0.63 15.86
CA PHE A 5 -4.82 0.61 15.35
C PHE A 5 -4.01 1.85 15.77
N LEU A 6 -3.56 1.90 17.02
CA LEU A 6 -2.75 3.00 17.56
C LEU A 6 -1.30 3.04 17.03
N ALA A 7 -0.76 1.90 16.58
CA ALA A 7 0.56 1.84 15.97
C ALA A 7 0.53 2.32 14.51
N ALA A 8 -0.53 1.98 13.77
CA ALA A 8 -0.74 2.45 12.40
C ALA A 8 -0.95 3.97 12.34
N ASP A 9 -1.70 4.53 13.29
CA ASP A 9 -2.04 5.96 13.38
C ASP A 9 -0.82 6.89 13.55
N ARG A 10 0.27 6.39 14.17
CA ARG A 10 1.52 7.14 14.36
C ARG A 10 2.47 7.07 13.17
N VAL A 11 2.27 6.10 12.29
CA VAL A 11 3.12 5.82 11.12
C VAL A 11 2.51 6.39 9.84
N LEU A 12 1.19 6.52 9.79
CA LEU A 12 0.45 7.08 8.68
C LEU A 12 -0.55 8.09 9.27
N PRO A 13 -0.31 9.40 9.17
CA PRO A 13 -1.36 10.37 9.46
C PRO A 13 -2.38 10.25 8.32
N THR A 14 -3.31 9.31 8.49
CA THR A 14 -4.30 8.89 7.50
C THR A 14 -5.20 10.06 7.09
N GLU A 15 -5.33 11.07 7.95
CA GLU A 15 -6.03 12.33 7.68
C GLU A 15 -5.15 13.39 6.98
N ARG A 16 -3.84 13.50 7.26
CA ARG A 16 -2.96 14.53 6.64
C ARG A 16 -2.42 14.12 5.27
N ILE A 17 -2.33 12.82 4.98
CA ILE A 17 -1.95 12.31 3.65
C ILE A 17 -3.03 12.65 2.61
N ARG A 18 -4.31 12.70 2.98
CA ARG A 18 -5.41 12.96 2.03
C ARG A 18 -5.37 14.36 1.42
N GLU A 19 -5.07 15.41 2.19
CA GLU A 19 -5.09 16.80 1.70
C GLU A 19 -3.92 17.15 0.73
N HIS A 20 -2.80 16.42 0.78
CA HIS A 20 -1.64 16.67 -0.10
C HIS A 20 -1.36 15.55 -1.14
N HIS A 21 -1.92 14.33 -0.99
CA HIS A 21 -1.70 13.20 -1.91
C HIS A 21 -2.87 12.93 -2.86
N ASP A 22 -3.77 13.89 -3.02
CA ASP A 22 -4.95 13.81 -3.86
C ASP A 22 -4.69 13.25 -5.27
N ARG A 23 -3.60 13.66 -5.93
CA ARG A 23 -3.25 13.19 -7.28
C ARG A 23 -2.60 11.79 -7.29
N PRO A 24 -1.58 11.48 -6.45
CA PRO A 24 -1.08 10.11 -6.30
C PRO A 24 -2.15 9.10 -5.91
N LEU A 25 -3.00 9.43 -4.92
CA LEU A 25 -4.09 8.58 -4.44
C LEU A 25 -5.03 8.23 -5.60
N ARG A 26 -5.55 9.25 -6.28
CA ARG A 26 -6.44 9.04 -7.44
C ARG A 26 -5.79 8.24 -8.56
N ARG A 27 -4.46 8.33 -8.75
CA ARG A 27 -3.75 7.54 -9.77
C ARG A 27 -3.71 6.06 -9.40
N VAL A 28 -3.38 5.75 -8.14
CA VAL A 28 -3.33 4.38 -7.62
C VAL A 28 -4.73 3.78 -7.59
N GLU A 29 -5.72 4.51 -7.09
CA GLU A 29 -7.12 4.08 -7.08
C GLU A 29 -7.61 3.72 -8.47
N ARG A 30 -7.39 4.60 -9.47
CA ARG A 30 -7.75 4.29 -10.86
C ARG A 30 -7.00 3.10 -11.43
N LEU A 31 -5.73 2.90 -11.05
CA LEU A 31 -4.96 1.73 -11.50
C LEU A 31 -5.57 0.44 -10.95
N ILE A 32 -5.87 0.41 -9.65
CA ILE A 32 -6.42 -0.77 -8.99
C ILE A 32 -7.84 -1.05 -9.49
N ALA A 33 -8.66 -0.01 -9.68
CA ALA A 33 -9.99 -0.15 -10.27
C ALA A 33 -9.94 -0.76 -11.67
N ARG A 34 -9.09 -0.24 -12.57
CA ARG A 34 -8.95 -0.82 -13.91
C ARG A 34 -8.49 -2.27 -13.89
N GLY A 35 -7.47 -2.60 -13.09
CA GLY A 35 -7.02 -4.00 -12.99
C GLY A 35 -8.10 -4.95 -12.46
N ARG A 36 -9.06 -4.46 -11.67
CA ARG A 36 -10.24 -5.25 -11.27
C ARG A 36 -11.23 -5.42 -12.40
N ASP A 37 -11.51 -4.35 -13.14
CA ASP A 37 -12.40 -4.38 -14.30
C ASP A 37 -11.85 -5.31 -15.39
N ASP A 38 -10.53 -5.35 -15.56
CA ASP A 38 -9.81 -6.20 -16.50
C ASP A 38 -9.66 -7.67 -16.01
N GLY A 39 -9.99 -7.95 -14.74
CA GLY A 39 -9.87 -9.28 -14.12
C GLY A 39 -8.45 -9.67 -13.66
N ASP A 40 -7.49 -8.76 -13.79
CA ASP A 40 -6.09 -8.97 -13.38
C ASP A 40 -5.91 -8.89 -11.85
N PHE A 41 -6.73 -8.09 -11.17
CA PHE A 41 -6.62 -7.84 -9.73
C PHE A 41 -7.80 -8.40 -8.95
N ARG A 42 -7.53 -8.70 -7.67
CA ARG A 42 -8.48 -9.24 -6.72
C ARG A 42 -9.67 -8.30 -6.47
N THR A 43 -10.86 -8.90 -6.39
CA THR A 43 -12.14 -8.22 -6.15
C THR A 43 -12.79 -8.61 -4.82
N ASP A 44 -12.19 -9.54 -4.07
CA ASP A 44 -12.68 -10.05 -2.78
C ASP A 44 -12.49 -9.08 -1.60
N LEU A 45 -11.75 -7.99 -1.79
CA LEU A 45 -11.50 -6.96 -0.78
C LEU A 45 -12.02 -5.57 -1.22
N PRO A 46 -12.31 -4.63 -0.29
CA PRO A 46 -12.69 -3.27 -0.66
C PRO A 46 -11.60 -2.53 -1.45
N LEU A 47 -11.98 -1.69 -2.43
CA LEU A 47 -11.01 -0.91 -3.23
C LEU A 47 -10.19 0.04 -2.36
N GLU A 48 -10.88 0.78 -1.50
CA GLU A 48 -10.28 1.72 -0.55
C GLU A 48 -9.28 1.07 0.40
N TRP A 49 -9.53 -0.20 0.77
CA TRP A 49 -8.62 -1.00 1.57
C TRP A 49 -7.32 -1.26 0.80
N LEU A 50 -7.41 -1.76 -0.43
CA LEU A 50 -6.23 -2.00 -1.27
C LEU A 50 -5.41 -0.73 -1.52
N VAL A 51 -6.08 0.40 -1.79
CA VAL A 51 -5.41 1.70 -1.96
C VAL A 51 -4.67 2.10 -0.69
N THR A 52 -5.33 2.01 0.47
CA THR A 52 -4.72 2.37 1.76
C THR A 52 -3.52 1.47 2.07
N THR A 53 -3.66 0.15 1.88
CA THR A 53 -2.58 -0.82 2.12
C THR A 53 -1.41 -0.61 1.16
N PHE A 54 -1.66 -0.27 -0.10
CA PHE A 54 -0.61 0.07 -1.08
C PHE A 54 0.27 1.21 -0.55
N PHE A 55 -0.31 2.30 -0.07
CA PHE A 55 0.49 3.40 0.50
C PHE A 55 1.18 2.99 1.79
N ALA A 56 0.51 2.21 2.66
CA ALA A 56 1.12 1.72 3.90
C ALA A 56 2.42 0.94 3.62
N ILE A 57 2.42 0.05 2.62
CA ILE A 57 3.59 -0.75 2.23
C ILE A 57 4.76 0.14 1.77
N ILE A 58 4.49 1.19 0.98
CA ILE A 58 5.54 2.13 0.54
C ILE A 58 6.19 2.82 1.74
N HIS A 59 5.38 3.33 2.67
CA HIS A 59 5.90 3.99 3.87
C HIS A 59 6.67 3.01 4.76
N SER A 60 6.15 1.79 4.95
CA SER A 60 6.86 0.74 5.68
C SER A 60 8.21 0.44 5.04
N ALA A 61 8.30 0.26 3.72
CA ALA A 61 9.57 -0.01 3.06
C ALA A 61 10.59 1.14 3.26
N ALA A 62 10.14 2.39 3.21
CA ALA A 62 10.98 3.55 3.52
C ALA A 62 11.47 3.55 4.98
N GLN A 63 10.60 3.18 5.93
CA GLN A 63 10.97 3.08 7.34
C GLN A 63 11.93 1.92 7.62
N GLU A 64 11.72 0.75 7.01
CA GLU A 64 12.63 -0.40 7.13
C GLU A 64 14.01 -0.08 6.55
N ARG A 65 14.02 0.65 5.44
CA ARG A 65 15.24 1.17 4.79
C ARG A 65 15.99 2.15 5.69
N GLU A 66 15.31 3.16 6.23
CA GLU A 66 15.90 4.15 7.14
C GLU A 66 16.44 3.50 8.42
N ALA A 67 15.72 2.51 8.95
CA ALA A 67 16.14 1.76 10.13
C ALA A 67 17.27 0.75 9.87
N GLY A 68 17.76 0.64 8.63
CA GLY A 68 18.84 -0.28 8.25
C GLY A 68 18.43 -1.76 8.28
N ARG A 69 17.13 -2.07 8.36
CA ARG A 69 16.61 -3.45 8.31
C ARG A 69 16.40 -3.96 6.88
N LEU A 70 16.35 -3.04 5.92
CA LEU A 70 16.24 -3.34 4.49
C LEU A 70 17.39 -2.67 3.72
N ALA A 71 18.19 -3.48 3.02
CA ALA A 71 19.31 -2.97 2.23
C ALA A 71 18.81 -2.19 1.00
N PRO A 72 19.61 -1.26 0.44
CA PRO A 72 19.15 -0.35 -0.62
C PRO A 72 18.66 -1.10 -1.86
N ASP A 73 19.40 -2.14 -2.23
CA ASP A 73 19.18 -3.04 -3.35
C ASP A 73 18.03 -4.02 -3.12
N GLU A 74 17.57 -4.18 -1.87
CA GLU A 74 16.44 -5.03 -1.52
C GLU A 74 15.10 -4.28 -1.56
N VAL A 75 15.09 -2.95 -1.50
CA VAL A 75 13.86 -2.13 -1.43
C VAL A 75 12.94 -2.39 -2.63
N GLU A 76 13.47 -2.29 -3.84
CA GLU A 76 12.71 -2.49 -5.08
C GLU A 76 12.11 -3.91 -5.19
N PRO A 77 12.90 -5.00 -5.10
CA PRO A 77 12.34 -6.35 -5.24
C PRO A 77 11.33 -6.69 -4.15
N VAL A 78 11.52 -6.21 -2.91
CA VAL A 78 10.54 -6.39 -1.83
C VAL A 78 9.24 -5.68 -2.17
N LEU A 79 9.31 -4.40 -2.56
CA LEU A 79 8.11 -3.64 -2.93
C LEU A 79 7.33 -4.30 -4.08
N ILE A 80 8.01 -4.70 -5.15
CA ILE A 80 7.36 -5.36 -6.30
C ILE A 80 6.66 -6.64 -5.84
N ARG A 81 7.34 -7.51 -5.11
CA ARG A 81 6.75 -8.78 -4.65
C ARG A 81 5.56 -8.54 -3.73
N THR A 82 5.68 -7.63 -2.77
CA THR A 82 4.60 -7.33 -1.82
C THR A 82 3.40 -6.72 -2.51
N MET A 83 3.60 -5.80 -3.46
CA MET A 83 2.49 -5.18 -4.22
C MET A 83 1.79 -6.19 -5.12
N LEU A 84 2.53 -7.07 -5.79
CA LEU A 84 1.93 -8.14 -6.60
C LEU A 84 1.10 -9.08 -5.73
N SER A 85 1.60 -9.50 -4.56
CA SER A 85 0.83 -10.31 -3.62
C SER A 85 -0.39 -9.60 -3.05
N LEU A 86 -0.32 -8.29 -2.84
CA LEU A 86 -1.46 -7.50 -2.37
C LEU A 86 -2.60 -7.49 -3.41
N LEU A 87 -2.25 -7.33 -4.69
CA LEU A 87 -3.22 -7.09 -5.76
C LEU A 87 -3.71 -8.37 -6.45
N ALA A 88 -2.92 -9.44 -6.44
CA ALA A 88 -3.28 -10.72 -7.06
C ALA A 88 -4.50 -11.35 -6.38
N ALA A 89 -5.36 -11.96 -7.20
CA ALA A 89 -6.45 -12.79 -6.69
C ALA A 89 -5.90 -14.01 -5.95
N PRO A 90 -6.57 -14.48 -4.87
CA PRO A 90 -6.24 -15.77 -4.27
C PRO A 90 -6.43 -16.89 -5.29
N ALA A 91 -5.55 -17.89 -5.24
CA ALA A 91 -5.65 -19.11 -6.05
C ALA A 91 -6.79 -20.02 -5.57
#